data_AF-A0A8T4E3C6-F1
#
_entry.id   AF-A0A8T4E3C6-F1
#
_cell.length_a   1.000
_cell.length_b   1.000
_cell.length_c   1.000
_cell.angle_alpha   90.00
_cell.angle_beta   90.00
_cell.angle_gamma   90.00
#
_symmetry.space_group_name_H-M   'P 1'
#
loop_
_entity.id
_entity.type
_entity.pdbx_description
1 polymer ?
#
loop_
_entity_poly.entity_id
_entity_poly.type
_entity_poly.pdbx_seq_one_letter_code
_entity_poly.pdbx_strand_id
1 'polypeptide(L)'
;MNTVIDEFGQNAGKVWQTLNEKGPLSEIKLINFTLLKDCQIRTAVGWLARENKICRNGTVYKIGGTNLVEQIGSDAGTIYTLLSKQQREIDIFSLSRLSRINVNDVYAAIGWLAREDKIDAKTVMKQKNDQLKVSLK
;
A
#
# COMPACT_ATOMS: atom_id res chain seq x y z
N MET A 1 -8.73 -13.19 15.03
CA MET A 1 -9.39 -12.94 13.73
C MET A 1 -8.47 -11.96 13.01
N ASN A 2 -7.84 -12.34 11.89
CA ASN A 2 -6.92 -11.44 11.19
C ASN A 2 -7.74 -10.42 10.39
N THR A 3 -7.41 -9.15 10.53
CA THR A 3 -8.01 -8.05 9.79
C THR A 3 -7.27 -7.84 8.45
N VAL A 4 -7.86 -7.06 7.54
CA VAL A 4 -7.18 -6.66 6.29
C VAL A 4 -5.91 -5.85 6.57
N ILE A 5 -5.88 -5.08 7.67
CA ILE A 5 -4.70 -4.32 8.09
C ILE A 5 -3.58 -5.28 8.53
N ASP A 6 -3.91 -6.37 9.24
CA ASP A 6 -2.93 -7.39 9.61
C ASP A 6 -2.31 -8.04 8.37
N GLU A 7 -3.11 -8.28 7.31
CA GLU A 7 -2.61 -8.80 6.04
C GLU A 7 -1.63 -7.83 5.36
N PHE A 8 -1.86 -6.51 5.44
CA PHE A 8 -0.93 -5.52 4.90
C PHE A 8 0.43 -5.58 5.62
N GLY A 9 0.42 -5.67 6.95
CA GLY A 9 1.63 -5.83 7.75
C GLY A 9 2.37 -7.14 7.46
N GLN A 10 1.65 -8.25 7.32
CA GLN A 10 2.25 -9.56 6.95
C GLN A 10 2.88 -9.53 5.56
N ASN A 11 2.21 -8.91 4.57
CA ASN A 11 2.73 -8.75 3.21
C ASN A 11 3.97 -7.84 3.20
N ALA A 12 3.97 -6.76 3.99
CA ALA A 12 5.14 -5.90 4.19
C ALA A 12 6.32 -6.69 4.77
N GLY A 13 6.08 -7.53 5.78
CA GLY A 13 7.09 -8.43 6.33
C GLY A 13 7.68 -9.38 5.28
N LYS A 14 6.82 -9.99 4.45
CA LYS A 14 7.24 -10.89 3.36
C LYS A 14 8.09 -10.18 2.31
N VAL A 15 7.69 -8.97 1.90
CA VAL A 15 8.47 -8.12 0.98
C VAL A 15 9.83 -7.78 1.58
N TRP A 16 9.85 -7.35 2.84
CA TRP A 16 11.08 -6.98 3.53
C TRP A 16 12.04 -8.16 3.63
N GLN A 17 11.55 -9.33 4.07
CA GLN A 17 12.36 -10.54 4.18
C GLN A 17 12.93 -10.97 2.82
N THR A 18 12.11 -10.92 1.77
CA THR A 18 12.55 -11.28 0.41
C THR A 18 13.69 -10.37 -0.08
N LEU A 19 13.57 -9.05 0.14
CA LEU A 19 14.63 -8.09 -0.23
C LEU A 19 15.87 -8.23 0.67
N ASN A 20 15.69 -8.58 1.94
CA ASN A 20 16.80 -8.81 2.85
C ASN A 20 17.62 -10.06 2.46
N GLU A 21 16.94 -11.12 2.02
CA GLU A 21 17.60 -12.39 1.63
C GLU A 21 18.18 -12.34 0.20
N LYS A 22 17.48 -11.70 -0.74
CA LYS A 22 17.84 -11.72 -2.17
C LYS A 22 18.53 -10.45 -2.65
N GLY A 23 18.62 -9.43 -1.81
CA GLY A 23 19.11 -8.11 -2.17
C GLY A 23 18.10 -7.31 -3.01
N PRO A 24 18.58 -6.27 -3.73
CA PRO A 24 17.72 -5.41 -4.54
C PRO A 24 17.01 -6.17 -5.67
N LEU A 25 15.70 -5.98 -5.80
CA LEU A 25 14.87 -6.67 -6.79
C LEU A 25 13.96 -5.69 -7.54
N SER A 26 13.73 -5.96 -8.83
CA SER A 26 12.67 -5.26 -9.58
C SER A 26 11.29 -5.65 -9.06
N GLU A 27 10.28 -4.79 -9.28
CA GLU A 27 8.89 -5.07 -8.90
C GLU A 27 8.40 -6.43 -9.43
N ILE A 28 8.70 -6.76 -10.70
CA ILE A 28 8.34 -8.06 -11.30
C ILE A 28 8.99 -9.23 -10.57
N LYS A 29 10.29 -9.13 -10.24
CA LYS A 29 10.97 -10.20 -9.48
C LYS A 29 10.40 -10.32 -8.07
N LEU A 30 10.08 -9.20 -7.44
CA LEU A 30 9.50 -9.17 -6.10
C LEU A 30 8.12 -9.83 -6.08
N ILE A 31 7.25 -9.55 -7.07
CA ILE A 31 5.98 -10.26 -7.28
C ILE A 31 6.22 -11.77 -7.38
N ASN A 32 7.16 -12.19 -8.23
CA ASN A 32 7.43 -13.62 -8.45
C ASN A 32 7.98 -14.33 -7.22
N PHE A 33 8.87 -13.70 -6.45
CA PHE A 33 9.44 -14.32 -5.25
C PHE A 33 8.50 -14.31 -4.06
N THR A 34 7.66 -13.29 -3.93
CA THR A 34 6.70 -13.19 -2.81
C THR A 34 5.37 -13.88 -3.10
N LEU A 35 5.07 -14.17 -4.37
CA LEU A 35 3.76 -14.66 -4.82
C LEU A 35 2.60 -13.72 -4.43
N LEU A 36 2.90 -12.44 -4.20
CA LEU A 36 1.91 -11.41 -3.90
C LEU A 36 1.39 -10.79 -5.20
N LYS A 37 0.12 -10.35 -5.17
CA LYS A 37 -0.45 -9.57 -6.26
C LYS A 37 0.20 -8.18 -6.33
N ASP A 38 0.13 -7.54 -7.49
CA ASP A 38 0.64 -6.18 -7.70
C ASP A 38 0.13 -5.19 -6.63
N CYS A 39 -1.18 -5.18 -6.36
CA CYS A 39 -1.77 -4.32 -5.33
C CYS A 39 -1.22 -4.59 -3.92
N GLN A 40 -0.93 -5.86 -3.59
CA GLN A 40 -0.36 -6.26 -2.30
C GLN A 40 1.10 -5.84 -2.18
N ILE A 41 1.87 -5.87 -3.29
CA ILE A 41 3.21 -5.29 -3.32
C ILE A 41 3.17 -3.79 -3.05
N ARG A 42 2.25 -3.07 -3.68
CA ARG A 42 2.15 -1.61 -3.52
C ARG A 42 1.73 -1.21 -2.12
N THR A 43 0.74 -1.87 -1.52
CA THR A 43 0.39 -1.62 -0.11
C THR A 43 1.55 -1.95 0.83
N ALA A 44 2.25 -3.07 0.60
CA ALA A 44 3.45 -3.43 1.36
C ALA A 44 4.58 -2.39 1.24
N VAL A 45 4.82 -1.86 0.03
CA VAL A 45 5.81 -0.79 -0.20
C VAL A 45 5.42 0.47 0.56
N GLY A 46 4.15 0.89 0.52
CA GLY A 46 3.66 2.03 1.28
C GLY A 46 3.86 1.87 2.80
N TRP A 47 3.54 0.69 3.32
CA TRP A 47 3.75 0.34 4.73
C TRP A 47 5.23 0.45 5.12
N LEU A 48 6.13 -0.19 4.35
CA LEU A 48 7.57 -0.17 4.62
C LEU A 48 8.21 1.20 4.42
N ALA A 49 7.68 2.00 3.47
CA ALA A 49 8.12 3.37 3.25
C ALA A 49 7.81 4.22 4.49
N ARG A 50 6.62 4.05 5.09
CA ARG A 50 6.26 4.74 6.34
C ARG A 50 7.18 4.36 7.51
N GLU A 51 7.69 3.13 7.51
CA GLU A 51 8.67 2.63 8.49
C GLU A 51 10.12 3.03 8.18
N ASN A 52 10.38 3.73 7.07
CA ASN A 52 11.73 4.07 6.63
C ASN A 52 12.62 2.85 6.33
N LYS A 53 12.03 1.75 5.84
CA LYS A 53 12.72 0.46 5.62
C LYS A 53 12.93 0.07 4.16
N ILE A 54 12.41 0.84 3.21
CA ILE A 54 12.52 0.55 1.78
C ILE A 54 12.78 1.83 0.98
N CYS A 55 13.62 1.73 -0.04
CA CYS A 55 13.78 2.75 -1.07
C CYS A 55 13.68 2.15 -2.46
N ARG A 56 13.42 3.00 -3.44
CA ARG A 56 13.24 2.63 -4.84
C ARG A 56 14.17 3.45 -5.73
N ASN A 57 14.86 2.78 -6.66
CA ASN A 57 15.58 3.41 -7.75
C ASN A 57 15.06 2.85 -9.08
N GLY A 58 14.35 3.68 -9.86
CA GLY A 58 13.62 3.23 -11.03
C GLY A 58 12.58 2.17 -10.66
N THR A 59 12.72 0.96 -11.21
CA THR A 59 11.83 -0.18 -10.95
C THR A 59 12.35 -1.14 -9.86
N VAL A 60 13.51 -0.83 -9.26
CA VAL A 60 14.21 -1.69 -8.30
C VAL A 60 13.97 -1.20 -6.88
N TYR A 61 13.49 -2.10 -6.02
CA TYR A 61 13.36 -1.90 -4.59
C TYR A 61 14.57 -2.47 -3.85
N LYS A 62 14.97 -1.82 -2.75
CA LYS A 62 16.01 -2.29 -1.84
C LYS A 62 15.68 -1.92 -0.39
N ILE A 63 16.19 -2.69 0.56
CA ILE A 63 16.15 -2.33 1.98
C ILE A 63 17.03 -1.10 2.22
N GLY A 64 16.54 -0.17 3.04
CA GLY A 64 17.27 1.03 3.44
C GLY A 64 16.34 2.21 3.74
N GLY A 65 16.94 3.34 4.12
CA GLY A 65 16.20 4.58 4.35
C GLY A 65 15.38 5.00 3.13
N THR A 66 14.12 5.37 3.35
CA THR A 66 13.17 5.63 2.29
C THR A 66 13.42 6.95 1.58
N ASN A 67 13.30 6.91 0.26
CA ASN A 67 13.24 8.09 -0.61
C ASN A 67 11.83 8.30 -1.17
N LEU A 68 10.82 7.66 -0.57
CA LEU A 68 9.45 7.63 -1.08
C LEU A 68 8.51 8.52 -0.25
N VAL A 69 9.01 9.23 0.76
CA VAL A 69 8.21 10.08 1.66
C VAL A 69 7.49 11.18 0.88
N GLU A 70 8.19 11.87 -0.02
CA GLU A 70 7.61 12.98 -0.77
C GLU A 70 6.43 12.53 -1.64
N GLN A 71 6.60 11.41 -2.37
CA GLN A 71 5.55 10.88 -3.23
C GLN A 71 4.44 10.22 -2.40
N ILE A 72 4.74 9.10 -1.72
CA ILE A 72 3.72 8.28 -1.04
C ILE A 72 3.10 9.04 0.14
N GLY A 73 3.89 9.83 0.87
CA GLY A 73 3.40 10.62 1.99
C GLY A 73 2.46 11.75 1.54
N SER A 74 2.75 12.43 0.43
CA SER A 74 1.85 13.45 -0.14
C SER A 74 0.54 12.83 -0.65
N ASP A 75 0.63 11.69 -1.33
CA ASP A 75 -0.53 10.94 -1.80
C ASP A 75 -1.39 10.46 -0.62
N ALA A 76 -0.75 9.94 0.44
CA ALA A 76 -1.41 9.55 1.68
C ALA A 76 -2.13 10.73 2.36
N GLY A 77 -1.51 11.91 2.42
CA GLY A 77 -2.15 13.12 2.94
C GLY A 77 -3.39 13.55 2.13
N THR A 78 -3.30 13.44 0.80
CA THR A 78 -4.42 13.72 -0.11
C THR A 78 -5.57 12.73 0.10
N ILE A 79 -5.26 11.43 0.17
CA ILE A 79 -6.25 10.38 0.41
C ILE A 79 -6.89 10.52 1.80
N TYR A 80 -6.11 10.82 2.83
CA TYR A 80 -6.62 11.06 4.18
C TYR A 80 -7.61 12.24 4.20
N THR A 81 -7.24 13.36 3.57
CA THR A 81 -8.11 14.55 3.46
C THR A 81 -9.41 14.23 2.72
N LEU A 82 -9.33 13.42 1.66
CA LEU A 82 -10.49 12.99 0.89
C LEU A 82 -11.41 12.09 1.73
N LEU A 83 -10.86 11.11 2.46
CA LEU A 83 -11.67 10.25 3.33
C LEU A 83 -12.33 11.04 4.46
N SER A 84 -11.62 12.02 5.02
CA SER A 84 -12.13 12.92 6.08
C SER A 84 -13.38 13.69 5.66
N LYS A 85 -13.43 14.15 4.40
CA LYS A 85 -14.55 14.93 3.88
C LYS A 85 -15.79 14.07 3.56
N GLN A 86 -15.57 12.80 3.22
CA GLN A 86 -16.63 11.93 2.71
C GLN A 86 -17.31 11.12 3.83
N GLN A 87 -16.61 10.88 4.95
CA GLN A 87 -17.13 10.17 6.15
C GLN A 87 -17.85 8.86 5.82
N ARG A 88 -17.39 8.15 4.79
CA ARG A 88 -17.92 6.87 4.35
C ARG A 88 -16.80 6.00 3.80
N GLU A 89 -17.10 4.73 3.66
CA GLU A 89 -16.22 3.80 2.96
C GLU A 89 -16.15 4.10 1.46
N ILE A 90 -14.94 4.15 0.93
CA ILE A 90 -14.68 4.40 -0.49
C ILE A 90 -13.79 3.29 -1.03
N ASP A 91 -14.10 2.83 -2.24
CA ASP A 91 -13.25 1.86 -2.94
C ASP A 91 -12.06 2.54 -3.65
N ILE A 92 -11.03 1.75 -3.93
CA ILE A 92 -9.76 2.24 -4.51
C ILE A 92 -9.96 2.97 -5.85
N PHE A 93 -10.87 2.51 -6.73
CA PHE A 93 -11.09 3.16 -8.02
C PHE A 93 -11.78 4.52 -7.86
N SER A 94 -12.75 4.60 -6.95
CA SER A 94 -13.38 5.87 -6.58
C SER A 94 -12.36 6.84 -5.96
N LEU A 95 -11.48 6.37 -5.07
CA LEU A 95 -10.40 7.17 -4.52
C LEU A 95 -9.45 7.69 -5.60
N SER A 96 -9.03 6.82 -6.52
CA SER A 96 -8.19 7.21 -7.65
C SER A 96 -8.84 8.32 -8.49
N ARG A 97 -10.12 8.14 -8.85
CA ARG A 97 -10.86 9.14 -9.65
C ARG A 97 -11.02 10.47 -8.92
N LEU A 98 -11.35 10.45 -7.63
CA LEU A 98 -11.62 11.65 -6.84
C LEU A 98 -10.35 12.43 -6.47
N SER A 99 -9.26 11.72 -6.16
CA SER A 99 -7.97 12.31 -5.82
C SER A 99 -7.12 12.68 -7.04
N ARG A 100 -7.44 12.12 -8.22
CA ARG A 100 -6.61 12.15 -9.43
C ARG A 100 -5.25 11.47 -9.27
N ILE A 101 -5.10 10.63 -8.24
CA ILE A 101 -3.95 9.76 -8.04
C ILE A 101 -4.21 8.45 -8.79
N ASN A 102 -3.21 7.90 -9.47
CA ASN A 102 -3.39 6.62 -10.16
C ASN A 102 -3.61 5.48 -9.15
N VAL A 103 -4.28 4.41 -9.58
CA VAL A 103 -4.68 3.30 -8.71
C VAL A 103 -3.50 2.69 -7.94
N ASN A 104 -2.33 2.61 -8.56
CA ASN A 104 -1.12 2.03 -7.98
C ASN A 104 -0.61 2.87 -6.81
N ASP A 105 -0.56 4.18 -6.98
CA ASP A 105 -0.13 5.11 -5.94
C ASP A 105 -1.18 5.23 -4.83
N VAL A 106 -2.48 5.05 -5.14
CA VAL A 106 -3.51 4.91 -4.09
C VAL A 106 -3.22 3.70 -3.20
N TYR A 107 -2.89 2.53 -3.76
CA TYR A 107 -2.54 1.36 -2.93
C TYR A 107 -1.33 1.64 -2.02
N ALA A 108 -0.29 2.31 -2.52
CA ALA A 108 0.85 2.70 -1.69
C ALA A 108 0.44 3.68 -0.58
N ALA A 109 -0.36 4.69 -0.89
CA ALA A 109 -0.91 5.62 0.09
C ALA A 109 -1.77 4.92 1.16
N ILE A 110 -2.58 3.93 0.77
CA ILE A 110 -3.34 3.10 1.72
C ILE A 110 -2.41 2.31 2.65
N GLY A 111 -1.37 1.67 2.12
CA GLY A 111 -0.37 0.98 2.95
C GLY A 111 0.31 1.90 3.96
N TRP A 112 0.63 3.12 3.54
CA TRP A 112 1.20 4.16 4.40
C TRP A 112 0.24 4.54 5.54
N LEU A 113 -1.02 4.86 5.22
CA LEU A 113 -2.03 5.25 6.20
C LEU A 113 -2.40 4.10 7.15
N ALA A 114 -2.44 2.86 6.63
CA ALA A 114 -2.66 1.67 7.44
C ALA A 114 -1.55 1.50 8.48
N ARG A 115 -0.29 1.76 8.11
CA ARG A 115 0.83 1.72 9.05
C ARG A 115 0.72 2.78 10.15
N GLU A 116 0.05 3.89 9.87
CA GLU A 116 -0.21 4.95 10.85
C GLU A 116 -1.47 4.71 11.70
N ASP A 117 -2.17 3.58 11.52
CA ASP A 117 -3.44 3.27 12.19
C ASP A 117 -4.53 4.33 11.94
N LYS A 118 -4.51 4.98 10.77
CA LYS A 118 -5.44 6.07 10.40
C LYS A 118 -6.67 5.62 9.64
N ILE A 119 -6.70 4.37 9.19
CA ILE A 119 -7.77 3.83 8.35
C ILE A 119 -8.19 2.44 8.78
N ASP A 120 -9.45 2.14 8.54
CA ASP A 120 -9.96 0.78 8.50
C ASP A 120 -10.08 0.31 7.06
N ALA A 121 -9.91 -0.99 6.85
CA ALA A 121 -9.97 -1.62 5.53
C ALA A 121 -10.79 -2.90 5.58
N LYS A 122 -11.59 -3.12 4.55
CA LYS A 122 -12.32 -4.38 4.36
C LYS A 122 -12.38 -4.79 2.90
N THR A 123 -12.29 -6.08 2.67
CA THR A 123 -12.47 -6.69 1.35
C THR A 123 -13.95 -7.01 1.17
N VAL A 124 -14.57 -6.40 0.15
CA VAL A 124 -15.97 -6.68 -0.19
C VAL A 124 -15.99 -7.58 -1.42
N MET A 125 -16.51 -8.80 -1.26
CA MET A 125 -16.73 -9.73 -2.38
C MET A 125 -17.92 -9.26 -3.22
N LYS A 126 -17.71 -8.96 -4.50
CA LYS A 126 -18.80 -8.79 -5.49
C LYS A 126 -18.56 -9.70 -6.69
N GLN A 127 -19.45 -10.68 -6.90
CA GLN A 127 -19.60 -11.56 -8.07
C GLN A 127 -18.40 -11.56 -9.07
N LYS A 128 -17.27 -12.15 -8.63
CA LYS A 128 -15.97 -12.37 -9.32
C LYS A 128 -14.84 -11.36 -9.14
N ASN A 129 -15.02 -10.21 -8.47
CA ASN A 129 -13.90 -9.32 -8.12
C ASN A 129 -13.98 -8.82 -6.67
N ASP A 130 -12.89 -9.05 -5.92
CA ASP A 130 -12.71 -8.51 -4.58
C ASP A 130 -12.41 -7.01 -4.67
N GLN A 131 -13.22 -6.19 -3.99
CA GLN A 131 -13.04 -4.75 -3.97
C GLN A 131 -12.61 -4.30 -2.57
N LEU A 132 -11.39 -3.80 -2.45
CA LEU A 132 -10.90 -3.17 -1.24
C LEU A 132 -11.63 -1.84 -1.01
N LYS A 133 -12.23 -1.69 0.16
CA LYS A 133 -12.82 -0.45 0.64
C LYS A 133 -12.12 0.02 1.89
N VAL A 134 -11.96 1.33 2.01
CA VAL A 134 -11.31 1.97 3.15
C VAL A 134 -12.14 3.12 3.70
N SER A 135 -12.05 3.35 5.00
CA SER A 135 -12.61 4.49 5.71
C SER A 135 -11.60 5.03 6.71
N LEU A 136 -11.80 6.25 7.21
CA LEU A 136 -11.05 6.68 8.39
C LEU A 136 -11.51 5.89 9.62
N LYS A 137 -10.56 5.73 10.52
CA LYS A 137 -10.77 5.25 11.89
C LYS A 137 -11.20 6.40 12.80
#